data_AF-A0A7M5WJP8-F1
#
_entry.id   AF-A0A7M5WJP8-F1
#
_cell.length_a   1.000
_cell.length_b   1.000
_cell.length_c   1.000
_cell.angle_alpha   90.00
_cell.angle_beta   90.00
_cell.angle_gamma   90.00
#
_symmetry.space_group_name_H-M   'P 1'
#
loop_
_entity.id
_entity.type
_entity.pdbx_description
1 polymer ?
#
loop_
_entity_poly.entity_id
_entity_poly.type
_entity_poly.pdbx_seq_one_letter_code
_entity_poly.pdbx_strand_id
1 'polypeptide(L)'
;FSTFQLIELTQRSQPPPDLLTLQDGFLLRPDEIKEKFTGKRIHNRRWKKRLLLPKELNEEEFKSQCRVEASKILLQDEEAINKLYGELADRYRGRYGGFVNITPLPNQKNKHFPWLAYVEYQENDLPPLPVFPEYADGLLKGRPRLYTEEELRLYDKIQHPDSP
;
A
#
# COMPACT_ATOMS: atom_id res chain seq x y z
N PHE A 1 25.74 -33.20 -47.50
CA PHE A 1 26.44 -31.95 -47.86
C PHE A 1 25.72 -30.80 -47.20
N SER A 2 26.44 -30.12 -46.32
CA SER A 2 25.99 -29.09 -45.39
C SER A 2 26.13 -27.72 -46.05
N THR A 3 25.08 -26.89 -45.97
CA THR A 3 25.18 -25.45 -46.23
C THR A 3 24.68 -24.71 -45.00
N PHE A 4 25.54 -24.66 -43.97
CA PHE A 4 25.40 -23.69 -42.89
C PHE A 4 25.55 -22.28 -43.50
N GLN A 5 24.45 -21.52 -43.52
CA GLN A 5 24.47 -20.08 -43.77
C GLN A 5 25.16 -19.41 -42.58
N LEU A 6 26.42 -19.05 -42.79
CA LEU A 6 27.26 -18.34 -41.83
C LEU A 6 26.80 -16.87 -41.82
N ILE A 7 26.03 -16.47 -40.80
CA ILE A 7 25.68 -15.07 -40.58
C ILE A 7 26.92 -14.41 -39.95
N GLU A 8 27.69 -13.70 -40.76
CA GLU A 8 28.80 -12.88 -40.26
C GLU A 8 28.25 -11.77 -39.35
N LEU A 9 28.60 -11.82 -38.07
CA LEU A 9 28.39 -10.73 -37.12
C LEU A 9 29.30 -9.56 -37.52
N THR A 10 28.79 -8.69 -38.38
CA THR A 10 29.43 -7.40 -38.67
C THR A 10 29.53 -6.59 -37.38
N GLN A 11 30.75 -6.36 -36.89
CA GLN A 11 31.02 -5.41 -35.81
C GLN A 11 30.62 -4.01 -36.30
N ARG A 12 29.48 -3.51 -35.80
CA ARG A 12 29.01 -2.17 -36.14
C ARG A 12 29.89 -1.14 -35.42
N SER A 13 30.46 -0.19 -36.17
CA SER A 13 31.23 0.93 -35.60
C SER A 13 30.35 2.01 -34.96
N GLN A 14 29.06 2.00 -35.27
CA GLN A 14 28.07 2.92 -34.72
C GLN A 14 27.20 2.21 -33.69
N PRO A 15 26.81 2.91 -32.61
CA PRO A 15 25.85 2.37 -31.66
C PRO A 15 24.58 1.96 -32.39
N PRO A 16 23.89 0.90 -31.94
CA PRO A 16 22.62 0.50 -32.52
C PRO A 16 21.66 1.70 -32.50
N PRO A 17 20.85 1.88 -33.55
CA PRO A 17 19.88 2.95 -33.61
C PRO A 17 18.91 2.86 -32.42
N ASP A 18 18.52 4.01 -31.87
CA ASP A 18 17.62 4.08 -30.73
C ASP A 18 16.34 3.28 -30.97
N LEU A 19 15.92 2.47 -30.00
CA LEU A 19 14.71 1.63 -30.09
C LEU A 19 13.43 2.41 -30.47
N LEU A 20 13.43 3.73 -30.26
CA LEU A 20 12.32 4.62 -30.59
C LEU A 20 12.14 4.86 -32.10
N THR A 21 13.22 4.72 -32.88
CA THR A 21 13.22 4.90 -34.35
C THR A 21 12.96 3.59 -35.10
N LEU A 22 12.82 2.48 -34.38
CA LEU A 22 12.43 1.19 -34.94
C LEU A 22 10.91 1.02 -34.92
N GLN A 23 10.38 0.37 -35.97
CA GLN A 23 9.02 -0.15 -36.03
C GLN A 23 9.06 -1.49 -36.76
N ASP A 24 8.53 -2.54 -36.12
CA ASP A 24 8.50 -3.91 -36.65
C ASP A 24 9.86 -4.44 -37.15
N GLY A 25 10.94 -4.04 -36.47
CA GLY A 25 12.32 -4.44 -36.80
C GLY A 25 13.00 -3.62 -37.89
N PHE A 26 12.31 -2.65 -38.51
CA PHE A 26 12.86 -1.77 -39.54
C PHE A 26 13.10 -0.36 -39.01
N LEU A 27 14.15 0.29 -39.54
CA LEU A 27 14.46 1.68 -39.24
C LEU A 27 13.51 2.60 -39.98
N LEU A 28 12.83 3.46 -39.23
CA LEU A 28 11.96 4.48 -39.79
C LEU A 28 12.79 5.54 -40.51
N ARG A 29 12.23 6.06 -41.60
CA ARG A 29 12.80 7.22 -42.30
C ARG A 29 12.69 8.47 -41.42
N PRO A 30 13.56 9.49 -41.61
CA PRO A 30 13.53 10.71 -40.81
C PRO A 30 12.16 11.40 -40.76
N ASP A 31 11.37 11.31 -41.83
CA ASP A 31 10.03 11.90 -41.90
C ASP A 31 9.01 11.11 -41.06
N GLU A 32 9.06 9.78 -41.11
CA GLU A 32 8.21 8.88 -40.33
C GLU A 32 8.50 8.99 -38.83
N ILE A 33 9.77 9.21 -38.46
CA ILE A 33 10.18 9.48 -37.09
C ILE A 33 9.48 10.76 -36.59
N LYS A 34 9.55 11.85 -37.36
CA LYS A 34 8.89 13.13 -36.99
C LYS A 34 7.38 12.96 -36.85
N GLU A 35 6.73 12.23 -37.74
CA GLU A 35 5.29 11.93 -37.67
C GLU A 35 4.93 11.11 -36.43
N LYS A 36 5.70 10.07 -36.11
CA LYS A 36 5.50 9.23 -34.91
C LYS A 36 5.65 10.05 -33.62
N PHE A 37 6.67 10.89 -33.53
CA PHE A 37 6.89 11.75 -32.36
C PHE A 37 5.82 12.84 -32.25
N THR A 38 5.42 13.48 -33.35
CA THR A 38 4.33 14.47 -33.34
C THR A 38 2.99 13.85 -32.97
N GLY A 39 2.67 12.67 -33.51
CA GLY A 39 1.49 11.88 -33.14
C GLY A 39 1.45 11.56 -31.65
N LYS A 40 2.55 11.03 -31.09
CA LYS A 40 2.69 10.80 -29.64
C LYS A 40 2.49 12.09 -28.83
N ARG A 41 3.04 13.21 -29.29
CA ARG A 41 2.91 14.51 -28.61
C ARG A 41 1.48 15.02 -28.61
N ILE A 42 0.77 14.88 -29.74
CA ILE A 42 -0.65 15.24 -29.89
C ILE A 42 -1.51 14.35 -29.00
N HIS A 43 -1.28 13.04 -29.02
CA HIS A 43 -2.01 12.08 -28.19
C HIS A 43 -1.82 12.37 -26.70
N ASN A 44 -0.59 12.52 -26.24
CA ASN A 44 -0.28 12.87 -24.85
C ASN A 44 -0.87 14.23 -24.45
N ARG A 45 -0.85 15.22 -25.34
CA ARG A 45 -1.48 16.53 -25.08
C ARG A 45 -3.01 16.43 -24.98
N ARG A 46 -3.65 15.57 -25.78
CA ARG A 46 -5.10 15.30 -25.72
C ARG A 46 -5.47 14.56 -24.43
N TRP A 47 -4.67 13.57 -24.04
CA TRP A 47 -4.91 12.77 -22.83
C TRP A 47 -4.64 13.55 -21.53
N LYS A 48 -3.57 14.34 -21.46
CA LYS A 48 -3.26 15.17 -20.27
C LYS A 48 -4.30 16.26 -19.97
N LYS A 49 -5.21 16.56 -20.90
CA LYS A 49 -6.26 17.57 -20.75
C LYS A 49 -7.66 16.99 -20.51
N ARG A 50 -7.82 15.67 -20.45
CA ARG A 50 -9.10 15.06 -20.10
C ARG A 50 -9.29 15.11 -18.58
N LEU A 51 -9.77 16.24 -18.09
CA LEU A 51 -10.44 16.29 -16.80
C LEU A 51 -11.81 15.62 -17.00
N LEU A 52 -11.87 14.32 -16.72
CA LEU A 52 -13.16 13.63 -16.59
C LEU A 52 -13.77 14.14 -15.30
N LEU A 53 -14.74 15.04 -15.42
CA LEU A 53 -15.55 15.44 -14.29
C LEU A 53 -16.31 14.20 -13.81
N PRO A 54 -16.37 13.96 -12.48
CA PRO A 54 -17.21 12.90 -11.94
C PRO A 54 -18.63 13.06 -12.48
N LYS A 55 -19.25 11.94 -12.86
CA LYS A 55 -20.65 11.96 -13.28
C LYS A 55 -21.49 12.43 -12.10
N GLU A 56 -22.30 13.48 -12.31
CA GLU A 56 -23.27 13.92 -11.31
C GLU A 56 -24.29 12.80 -11.13
N LEU A 57 -24.26 12.18 -9.94
CA LEU A 57 -25.17 11.11 -9.54
C LEU A 57 -26.19 11.69 -8.58
N ASN A 58 -27.42 11.17 -8.63
CA ASN A 58 -28.41 11.48 -7.61
C ASN A 58 -27.92 10.97 -6.23
N GLU A 59 -28.33 11.60 -5.13
CA GLU A 59 -27.85 11.24 -3.79
C GLU A 59 -28.13 9.76 -3.43
N GLU A 60 -29.28 9.24 -3.85
CA GLU A 60 -29.67 7.84 -3.63
C GLU A 60 -28.82 6.86 -4.45
N GLU A 61 -28.53 7.21 -5.70
CA GLU A 61 -27.65 6.44 -6.57
C GLU A 61 -26.21 6.44 -6.02
N PHE A 62 -25.76 7.58 -5.51
CA PHE A 62 -24.45 7.70 -4.89
C PHE A 62 -24.33 6.82 -3.63
N LYS A 63 -25.32 6.90 -2.73
CA LYS A 63 -25.34 6.07 -1.51
C LYS A 63 -25.36 4.58 -1.82
N SER A 64 -26.15 4.16 -2.83
CA SER A 64 -26.20 2.75 -3.24
C SER A 64 -24.88 2.28 -3.85
N GLN A 65 -24.23 3.09 -4.68
CA GLN A 65 -22.88 2.79 -5.19
C GLN A 65 -21.85 2.68 -4.05
N CYS A 66 -21.86 3.62 -3.09
CA CYS A 66 -20.97 3.54 -1.94
C CYS A 66 -21.17 2.24 -1.15
N ARG A 67 -22.42 1.78 -0.96
CA ARG A 67 -22.71 0.50 -0.30
C ARG A 67 -22.14 -0.69 -1.07
N VAL A 68 -22.26 -0.68 -2.39
CA VAL A 68 -21.71 -1.74 -3.26
C VAL A 68 -20.18 -1.75 -3.25
N GLU A 69 -19.54 -0.59 -3.24
CA GLU A 69 -18.07 -0.52 -3.15
C GLU A 69 -17.58 -0.91 -1.75
N ALA A 70 -18.26 -0.47 -0.69
CA ALA A 70 -17.96 -0.86 0.68
C ALA A 70 -18.10 -2.38 0.89
N SER A 71 -19.12 -3.01 0.30
CA SER A 71 -19.31 -4.45 0.41
C SER A 71 -18.21 -5.24 -0.29
N LYS A 72 -17.67 -4.74 -1.40
CA LYS A 72 -16.49 -5.35 -2.05
C LYS A 72 -15.25 -5.27 -1.16
N ILE A 73 -15.03 -4.13 -0.50
CA ILE A 73 -13.89 -3.93 0.42
C ILE A 73 -14.00 -4.85 1.65
N LEU A 74 -15.21 -4.97 2.20
CA LEU A 74 -15.51 -5.78 3.39
C LEU A 74 -15.76 -7.27 3.08
N LEU A 75 -15.37 -7.75 1.89
CA LEU A 75 -15.53 -9.15 1.48
C LEU A 75 -16.96 -9.70 1.64
N GLN A 76 -17.98 -8.85 1.46
CA GLN A 76 -19.40 -9.17 1.61
C GLN A 76 -19.85 -9.52 3.04
N ASP A 77 -19.12 -9.10 4.07
CA ASP A 77 -19.57 -9.22 5.45
C ASP A 77 -20.76 -8.28 5.73
N GLU A 78 -21.97 -8.85 5.82
CA GLU A 78 -23.21 -8.11 6.06
C GLU A 78 -23.25 -7.44 7.43
N GLU A 79 -22.67 -8.05 8.47
CA GLU A 79 -22.65 -7.48 9.82
C GLU A 79 -21.78 -6.22 9.85
N ALA A 80 -20.60 -6.28 9.23
CA ALA A 80 -19.70 -5.14 9.12
C ALA A 80 -20.32 -3.98 8.33
N ILE A 81 -21.03 -4.26 7.23
CA ILE A 81 -21.72 -3.25 6.42
C ILE A 81 -22.85 -2.59 7.22
N ASN A 82 -23.66 -3.37 7.93
CA ASN A 82 -24.74 -2.86 8.77
C ASN A 82 -24.18 -1.98 9.90
N LYS A 83 -23.06 -2.37 10.51
CA LYS A 83 -22.37 -1.56 11.53
C LYS A 83 -21.81 -0.25 10.96
N LEU A 84 -21.26 -0.27 9.75
CA LEU A 84 -20.70 0.91 9.08
C LEU A 84 -21.76 1.98 8.79
N TYR A 85 -22.92 1.56 8.26
CA TYR A 85 -24.00 2.49 7.88
C TYR A 85 -25.04 2.74 8.98
N GLY A 86 -24.97 2.01 10.08
CA GLY A 86 -25.82 2.21 11.27
C GLY A 86 -25.04 2.87 12.40
N GLU A 87 -24.54 2.06 13.32
CA GLU A 87 -23.89 2.49 14.56
C GLU A 87 -22.75 3.51 14.34
N LEU A 88 -21.84 3.23 13.40
CA LEU A 88 -20.69 4.12 13.15
C LEU A 88 -21.10 5.42 12.44
N ALA A 89 -22.08 5.36 11.54
CA ALA A 89 -22.58 6.55 10.85
C ALA A 89 -23.25 7.52 11.83
N ASP A 90 -24.01 7.00 12.79
CA ASP A 90 -24.65 7.81 13.83
C ASP A 90 -23.63 8.34 14.83
N ARG A 91 -22.69 7.50 15.29
CA ARG A 91 -21.63 7.89 16.24
C ARG A 91 -20.80 9.08 15.75
N TYR A 92 -20.43 9.07 14.47
CA TYR A 92 -19.57 10.11 13.90
C TYR A 92 -20.31 11.18 13.11
N ARG A 93 -21.63 11.28 13.28
CA ARG A 93 -22.45 12.26 12.57
C ARG A 93 -21.93 13.69 12.84
N GLY A 94 -21.64 14.42 11.77
CA GLY A 94 -21.10 15.78 11.84
C GLY A 94 -19.59 15.89 12.01
N ARG A 95 -18.85 14.76 12.14
CA ARG A 95 -17.38 14.76 12.07
C ARG A 95 -16.92 14.59 10.63
N TYR A 96 -15.93 15.40 10.23
CA TYR A 96 -15.30 15.31 8.92
C TYR A 96 -14.06 14.38 8.91
N GLY A 97 -13.52 14.04 10.08
CA GLY A 97 -12.34 13.19 10.21
C GLY A 97 -12.05 12.81 11.66
N GLY A 98 -10.97 12.04 11.85
CA GLY A 98 -10.56 11.58 13.18
C GLY A 98 -11.37 10.39 13.71
N PHE A 99 -11.85 9.49 12.84
CA PHE A 99 -12.67 8.35 13.27
C PHE A 99 -11.89 7.27 14.03
N VAL A 100 -10.57 7.27 13.89
CA VAL A 100 -9.69 6.19 14.35
C VAL A 100 -8.49 6.78 15.08
N ASN A 101 -8.17 6.19 16.23
CA ASN A 101 -6.92 6.43 16.94
C ASN A 101 -5.92 5.33 16.58
N ILE A 102 -4.69 5.73 16.27
CA ILE A 102 -3.58 4.82 15.98
C ILE A 102 -2.53 5.04 17.06
N THR A 103 -2.30 4.03 17.88
CA THR A 103 -1.28 4.07 18.95
C THR A 103 -0.15 3.10 18.62
N PRO A 104 1.05 3.58 18.26
CA PRO A 104 2.16 2.70 17.93
C PRO A 104 2.62 1.94 19.17
N LEU A 105 2.92 0.65 19.02
CA LEU A 105 3.53 -0.10 20.11
C LEU A 105 5.01 0.25 20.20
N PRO A 106 5.51 0.51 21.41
CA PRO A 106 6.92 0.71 21.64
C PRO A 106 7.67 -0.59 21.31
N ASN A 107 8.69 -0.51 20.45
CA ASN A 107 9.47 -1.66 20.02
C ASN A 107 10.98 -1.37 20.11
N GLN A 108 11.79 -2.42 20.27
CA GLN A 108 13.25 -2.30 20.31
C GLN A 108 13.85 -2.30 18.90
N LYS A 109 14.96 -1.59 18.72
CA LYS A 109 15.73 -1.60 17.47
C LYS A 109 16.37 -2.99 17.30
N ASN A 110 16.09 -3.66 16.17
CA ASN A 110 16.59 -5.00 15.78
C ASN A 110 15.74 -6.23 16.19
N LYS A 111 14.40 -6.12 16.30
CA LYS A 111 13.55 -7.30 16.47
C LYS A 111 13.24 -8.02 15.16
N HIS A 112 12.94 -9.32 15.27
CA HIS A 112 12.42 -10.16 14.18
C HIS A 112 11.01 -9.76 13.72
N PHE A 113 10.22 -9.15 14.60
CA PHE A 113 8.83 -8.80 14.34
C PHE A 113 8.70 -7.36 13.82
N PRO A 114 7.73 -7.10 12.92
CA PRO A 114 7.50 -5.76 12.39
C PRO A 114 7.00 -4.80 13.48
N TRP A 115 7.03 -3.51 13.15
CA TRP A 115 6.42 -2.48 13.97
C TRP A 115 4.90 -2.67 13.98
N LEU A 116 4.32 -2.67 15.17
CA LEU A 116 2.88 -2.87 15.37
C LEU A 116 2.24 -1.59 15.92
N ALA A 117 0.93 -1.47 15.75
CA ALA A 117 0.13 -0.41 16.33
C ALA A 117 -1.25 -0.95 16.74
N TYR A 118 -1.82 -0.39 17.80
CA TYR A 118 -3.24 -0.50 18.08
C TYR A 118 -4.00 0.48 17.19
N VAL A 119 -5.10 -0.01 16.63
CA VAL A 119 -6.01 0.78 15.80
C VAL A 119 -7.39 0.61 16.40
N GLU A 120 -7.97 1.70 16.88
CA GLU A 120 -9.27 1.69 17.53
C GLU A 120 -10.17 2.80 16.98
N TYR A 121 -11.47 2.54 16.95
CA TYR A 121 -12.47 3.58 16.70
C TYR A 121 -12.53 4.51 17.91
N GLN A 122 -12.59 5.82 17.67
CA GLN A 122 -12.83 6.78 18.73
C GLN A 122 -14.18 6.51 19.42
N GLU A 123 -14.23 6.74 20.73
CA GLU A 123 -15.45 6.57 21.53
C GLU A 123 -16.06 5.17 21.37
N ASN A 124 -15.19 4.15 21.39
CA ASN A 124 -15.63 2.76 21.55
C ASN A 124 -15.95 2.46 23.02
N ASP A 125 -16.79 1.45 23.25
CA ASP A 125 -17.17 1.02 24.60
C ASP A 125 -16.14 0.07 25.25
N LEU A 126 -14.91 0.05 24.72
CA LEU A 126 -13.84 -0.81 25.22
C LEU A 126 -13.09 -0.13 26.38
N PRO A 127 -12.47 -0.90 27.28
CA PRO A 127 -11.62 -0.32 28.31
C PRO A 127 -10.49 0.50 27.67
N PRO A 128 -10.07 1.60 28.30
CA PRO A 128 -9.01 2.44 27.76
C PRO A 128 -7.71 1.65 27.61
N LEU A 129 -6.95 1.98 26.56
CA LEU A 129 -5.64 1.35 26.33
C LEU A 129 -4.74 1.53 27.56
N PRO A 130 -3.97 0.48 27.93
CA PRO A 130 -3.02 0.58 29.04
C PRO A 130 -1.92 1.57 28.71
N VAL A 131 -1.28 2.13 29.75
CA VAL A 131 -0.10 2.98 29.57
C VAL A 131 1.04 2.13 29.00
N PHE A 132 1.50 2.47 27.80
CA PHE A 132 2.59 1.78 27.14
C PHE A 132 3.95 2.17 27.74
N PRO A 133 4.94 1.25 27.74
CA PRO A 133 6.30 1.58 28.11
C PRO A 133 6.94 2.53 27.09
N GLU A 134 7.78 3.45 27.56
CA GLU A 134 8.49 4.41 26.73
C GLU A 134 9.88 3.89 26.38
N TYR A 135 10.36 4.18 25.16
CA TYR A 135 11.73 3.84 24.79
C TYR A 135 12.65 5.03 25.12
N ALA A 136 13.42 4.90 26.21
CA ALA A 136 14.34 5.94 26.69
C ALA A 136 15.74 5.36 26.94
N ASP A 137 16.78 6.07 26.50
CA ASP A 137 18.19 5.67 26.64
C ASP A 137 18.55 4.31 26.02
N GLY A 138 17.89 3.94 24.91
CA GLY A 138 18.14 2.66 24.25
C GLY A 138 17.52 1.44 24.96
N LEU A 139 16.75 1.68 26.03
CA LEU A 139 16.03 0.66 26.78
C LEU A 139 14.52 0.98 26.79
N LEU A 140 13.70 -0.06 26.82
CA LEU A 140 12.25 0.08 26.94
C LEU A 140 11.92 0.22 28.44
N LYS A 141 11.63 1.44 28.89
CA LYS A 141 11.34 1.81 30.29
C LYS A 141 9.83 2.00 30.48
N GLY A 142 9.26 1.39 31.50
CA GLY A 142 7.83 1.45 31.80
C GLY A 142 7.40 0.12 32.38
N ARG A 143 6.18 0.02 32.92
CA ARG A 143 5.71 -1.23 33.51
C ARG A 143 5.73 -2.31 32.42
N PRO A 144 6.71 -3.23 32.43
CA PRO A 144 6.57 -4.43 31.62
C PRO A 144 5.29 -5.09 32.13
N ARG A 145 4.62 -5.91 31.32
CA ARG A 145 3.63 -6.83 31.90
C ARG A 145 4.20 -7.40 33.19
N LEU A 146 3.43 -7.39 34.27
CA LEU A 146 3.80 -8.19 35.44
C LEU A 146 3.83 -9.63 34.92
N TYR A 147 5.00 -10.06 34.48
CA TYR A 147 5.20 -11.42 34.04
C TYR A 147 4.90 -12.30 35.24
N THR A 148 4.10 -13.34 35.03
CA THR A 148 4.02 -14.40 36.03
C THR A 148 5.41 -15.03 36.17
N GLU A 149 5.71 -15.59 37.34
CA GLU A 149 7.02 -16.22 37.60
C GLU A 149 7.37 -17.29 36.55
N GLU A 150 6.34 -17.93 35.97
CA GLU A 150 6.48 -18.93 34.91
C GLU A 150 6.98 -18.33 33.59
N GLU A 151 6.46 -17.15 33.20
CA GLU A 151 6.87 -16.46 31.97
C GLU A 151 8.30 -15.90 32.09
N LEU A 152 8.70 -15.41 33.27
CA LEU A 152 10.08 -14.98 33.54
C LEU A 152 11.06 -16.15 33.39
N ARG A 153 10.73 -17.31 33.96
CA ARG A 153 11.55 -18.53 33.83
C ARG A 153 11.67 -19.00 32.38
N LEU A 154 10.61 -18.87 31.59
CA LEU A 154 10.63 -19.22 30.17
C LEU A 154 11.53 -18.25 29.39
N TYR A 155 11.42 -16.95 29.66
CA TYR A 155 12.23 -15.93 29.01
C TYR A 155 13.73 -16.11 29.31
N ASP A 156 14.08 -16.38 30.57
CA ASP A 156 15.46 -16.63 30.99
C ASP A 156 16.05 -17.88 30.32
N LYS A 157 15.28 -18.96 30.20
CA LYS A 157 15.70 -20.16 29.44
C LYS A 157 15.91 -19.90 27.96
N ILE A 158 15.13 -19.00 27.35
CA ILE A 158 15.25 -18.66 25.93
C ILE A 158 16.49 -17.78 25.68
N GLN A 159 16.77 -16.83 26.57
CA GLN A 159 17.92 -15.92 26.44
C GLN A 159 19.24 -16.56 26.89
N HIS A 160 19.19 -17.46 27.88
CA HIS A 160 20.35 -18.12 28.47
C HIS A 160 20.09 -19.63 28.57
N PRO A 161 20.14 -20.36 27.43
CA PRO A 161 19.81 -21.79 27.38
C PRO A 161 20.74 -22.67 28.23
N ASP A 162 21.94 -22.17 28.56
CA ASP A 162 22.98 -22.89 29.32
C ASP A 162 23.08 -22.45 30.80
N SER A 163 22.17 -21.61 31.29
CA SER A 163 22.13 -21.29 32.73
C SER A 163 21.49 -22.44 33.52
N PRO A 164 22.12 -22.92 34.61
CA PRO A 164 21.66 -24.09 35.37
C PRO A 164 20.32 -23.90 36.08
#